data_AF-A0A9Q5D939-F1
#
_entry.id   AF-A0A9Q5D939-F1
#
_cell.length_a   1.000
_cell.length_b   1.000
_cell.length_c   1.000
_cell.angle_alpha   90.00
_cell.angle_beta   90.00
_cell.angle_gamma   90.00
#
_symmetry.space_group_name_H-M   'P 1'
#
loop_
_entity.id
_entity.type
_entity.pdbx_description
1 polymer ?
#
loop_
_entity_poly.entity_id
_entity_poly.type
_entity_poly.pdbx_seq_one_letter_code
_entity_poly.pdbx_strand_id
1 'polypeptide(L)'
;MKFTKSIATSMLYVAACAILLSACKKTTDAPPLPENRMLRFTVTNTRDGAVEGVINDSRKTITVYIPYFTALVSLLPEIAVPVGATVTPAGGTLIENWPFRMAMEEDILYTVKDKSGNATSYKLVVDGQQPVPAATEVSAAADPLVIQHRPKQQGLYITISGDNLIPNSNITFLTLVNEAGKGFQLVTPTNMPIDYKRFSAEIPADSTGLPSGKYTLRVTSFSKTVKLSHPVIIQQLTK
;
A
#
# COMPACT_ATOMS: atom_id res chain seq x y z
N MET A 1 24.75 88.15 -8.04
CA MET A 1 24.81 87.22 -6.89
C MET A 1 24.05 85.95 -7.27
N LYS A 2 24.81 84.85 -7.37
CA LYS A 2 24.52 83.42 -7.67
C LYS A 2 23.05 82.95 -7.83
N PHE A 3 22.63 82.78 -9.09
CA PHE A 3 21.71 81.71 -9.53
C PHE A 3 22.54 80.45 -9.76
N THR A 4 22.48 79.40 -8.92
CA THR A 4 23.16 78.11 -9.25
C THR A 4 22.80 76.87 -8.42
N LYS A 5 21.76 76.86 -7.57
CA LYS A 5 21.53 75.71 -6.66
C LYS A 5 20.27 74.86 -6.86
N SER A 6 19.38 75.14 -7.82
CA SER A 6 18.09 74.43 -7.90
C SER A 6 17.96 73.37 -9.00
N ILE A 7 18.92 73.23 -9.91
CA ILE A 7 18.81 72.30 -11.06
C ILE A 7 19.57 70.98 -10.82
N ALA A 8 20.60 71.00 -9.97
CA ALA A 8 21.42 69.83 -9.68
C ALA A 8 20.69 68.73 -8.86
N THR A 9 19.65 69.10 -8.10
CA THR A 9 18.93 68.17 -7.21
C THR A 9 17.82 67.39 -7.94
N SER A 10 17.24 67.93 -9.01
CA SER A 10 16.21 67.25 -9.82
C SER A 10 16.78 66.31 -10.88
N MET A 11 18.00 66.55 -11.37
CA MET A 11 18.68 65.64 -12.30
C MET A 11 19.22 64.37 -11.63
N LEU A 12 19.46 64.42 -10.31
CA LEU A 12 19.93 63.29 -9.50
C LEU A 12 18.79 62.29 -9.18
N TYR A 13 17.54 62.75 -9.10
CA TYR A 13 16.38 61.87 -8.85
C TYR A 13 15.90 61.13 -10.10
N VAL A 14 16.01 61.73 -11.29
CA VAL A 14 15.62 61.10 -12.56
C VAL A 14 16.65 60.05 -12.99
N ALA A 15 17.94 60.28 -12.73
CA ALA A 15 18.99 59.28 -12.98
C ALA A 15 18.95 58.10 -11.99
N ALA A 16 18.51 58.32 -10.74
CA ALA A 16 18.36 57.25 -9.74
C ALA A 16 17.14 56.35 -9.98
N CYS A 17 16.08 56.84 -10.65
CA CYS A 17 14.90 56.04 -11.00
C CYS A 17 15.12 55.15 -12.25
N ALA A 18 15.99 55.54 -13.18
CA ALA A 18 16.25 54.76 -14.40
C ALA A 18 17.12 53.50 -14.16
N ILE A 19 17.90 53.46 -13.07
CA ILE A 19 18.79 52.35 -12.74
C ILE A 19 18.05 51.20 -12.01
N LEU A 20 16.83 51.44 -11.52
CA LEU A 20 16.03 50.45 -10.79
C LEU A 20 15.19 49.52 -11.68
N LEU A 21 15.13 49.77 -13.00
CA LEU A 21 14.33 48.95 -13.94
C LEU A 21 15.12 47.85 -14.65
N SER A 22 16.43 47.76 -14.47
CA SER A 22 17.27 46.70 -15.07
C SER A 22 17.44 45.45 -14.20
N ALA A 23 16.79 45.41 -13.03
CA ALA A 23 16.75 44.23 -12.19
C ALA A 23 15.62 43.25 -12.60
N CYS A 24 15.45 43.04 -13.91
CA CYS A 24 14.80 41.83 -14.40
C CYS A 24 15.70 40.65 -13.98
N LYS A 25 15.32 39.98 -12.88
CA LYS A 25 15.94 38.70 -12.47
C LYS A 25 15.96 37.78 -13.69
N LYS A 26 17.15 37.30 -14.07
CA LYS A 26 17.29 36.18 -15.01
C LYS A 26 16.37 35.06 -14.51
N THR A 27 15.32 34.75 -15.26
CA THR A 27 14.52 33.55 -15.04
C THR A 27 15.38 32.39 -15.52
N THR A 28 16.06 31.71 -14.60
CA THR A 28 16.66 30.41 -14.88
C THR A 28 15.53 29.41 -15.03
N ASP A 29 15.39 28.81 -16.21
CA ASP A 29 14.46 27.70 -16.42
C ASP A 29 14.74 26.61 -15.39
N ALA A 30 13.67 26.02 -14.87
CA ALA A 30 13.80 24.88 -13.97
C ALA A 30 14.55 23.76 -14.70
N PRO A 31 15.45 23.02 -14.01
CA PRO A 31 16.11 21.87 -14.61
C PRO A 31 15.07 20.89 -15.19
N PRO A 32 15.34 20.27 -16.34
CA PRO A 32 14.45 19.27 -16.90
C PRO A 32 14.24 18.13 -15.90
N LEU A 33 13.01 17.65 -15.80
CA LEU A 33 12.66 16.54 -14.92
C LEU A 33 13.17 15.22 -15.50
N PRO A 34 13.54 14.22 -14.67
CA PRO A 34 13.99 12.92 -15.17
C PRO A 34 12.94 12.25 -16.06
N GLU A 35 13.36 11.66 -17.19
CA GLU A 35 12.45 10.98 -18.15
C GLU A 35 12.07 9.55 -17.71
N ASN A 36 12.76 8.99 -16.72
CA ASN A 36 12.47 7.68 -16.15
C ASN A 36 11.50 7.77 -14.95
N ARG A 37 10.59 8.75 -14.95
CA ARG A 37 9.65 9.00 -13.85
C ARG A 37 8.23 8.55 -14.19
N MET A 38 7.41 8.28 -13.17
CA MET A 38 5.97 8.11 -13.37
C MET A 38 5.26 9.46 -13.47
N LEU A 39 4.29 9.59 -14.38
CA LEU A 39 3.48 10.81 -14.57
C LEU A 39 2.08 10.68 -13.98
N ARG A 40 1.43 9.53 -14.14
CA ARG A 40 0.10 9.24 -13.60
C ARG A 40 -0.02 7.77 -13.23
N PHE A 41 -0.79 7.51 -12.19
CA PHE A 41 -1.24 6.17 -11.79
C PHE A 41 -2.68 6.27 -11.35
N THR A 42 -3.59 5.53 -11.98
CA THR A 42 -5.03 5.61 -11.69
C THR A 42 -5.60 4.20 -11.60
N VAL A 43 -6.29 3.86 -10.50
CA VAL A 43 -7.03 2.59 -10.39
C VAL A 43 -8.43 2.78 -10.97
N THR A 44 -8.81 1.97 -11.96
CA THR A 44 -10.03 2.19 -12.77
C THR A 44 -11.15 1.16 -12.53
N ASN A 45 -10.90 0.08 -11.80
CA ASN A 45 -11.89 -0.97 -11.53
C ASN A 45 -12.74 -0.74 -10.26
N THR A 46 -12.83 0.52 -9.82
CA THR A 46 -13.68 0.98 -8.71
C THR A 46 -15.07 1.33 -9.22
N ARG A 47 -16.12 1.03 -8.44
CA ARG A 47 -17.51 1.33 -8.85
C ARG A 47 -17.85 2.81 -8.79
N ASP A 48 -17.26 3.54 -7.84
CA ASP A 48 -17.59 4.95 -7.55
C ASP A 48 -16.71 5.95 -8.30
N GLY A 49 -16.10 5.51 -9.40
CA GLY A 49 -15.17 6.30 -10.21
C GLY A 49 -13.72 6.02 -9.86
N ALA A 50 -12.84 6.38 -10.79
CA ALA A 50 -11.42 6.06 -10.73
C ALA A 50 -10.72 6.70 -9.51
N VAL A 51 -9.74 5.99 -8.94
CA VAL A 51 -8.96 6.46 -7.80
C VAL A 51 -7.56 6.84 -8.27
N GLU A 52 -7.26 8.14 -8.21
CA GLU A 52 -5.94 8.68 -8.54
C GLU A 52 -4.90 8.32 -7.48
N GLY A 53 -3.72 7.90 -7.92
CA GLY A 53 -2.56 7.63 -7.11
C GLY A 53 -1.69 8.87 -6.93
N VAL A 54 -1.23 9.09 -5.70
CA VAL A 54 -0.28 10.16 -5.37
C VAL A 54 1.14 9.67 -5.61
N ILE A 55 1.79 10.21 -6.64
CA ILE A 55 3.18 9.90 -6.97
C ILE A 55 4.12 10.77 -6.14
N ASN A 56 5.06 10.15 -5.46
CA ASN A 56 6.13 10.83 -4.74
C ASN A 56 7.49 10.39 -5.29
N ASP A 57 8.10 11.27 -6.10
CA ASP A 57 9.37 10.99 -6.78
C ASP A 57 10.58 10.96 -5.84
N SER A 58 10.54 11.64 -4.68
CA SER A 58 11.66 11.61 -3.73
C SER A 58 11.64 10.33 -2.90
N ARG A 59 10.45 9.91 -2.45
CA ARG A 59 10.24 8.68 -1.69
C ARG A 59 10.10 7.43 -2.56
N LYS A 60 10.00 7.59 -3.88
CA LYS A 60 9.79 6.48 -4.84
C LYS A 60 8.56 5.65 -4.48
N THR A 61 7.44 6.34 -4.26
CA THR A 61 6.17 5.69 -3.89
C THR A 61 5.02 6.17 -4.76
N ILE A 62 4.03 5.30 -4.91
CA ILE A 62 2.70 5.60 -5.44
C ILE A 62 1.72 5.27 -4.32
N THR A 63 1.01 6.24 -3.78
CA THR A 63 0.02 5.99 -2.71
C THR A 63 -1.38 6.08 -3.28
N VAL A 64 -2.17 5.01 -3.15
CA VAL A 64 -3.57 4.97 -3.59
C VAL A 64 -4.45 4.88 -2.35
N TYR A 65 -5.36 5.84 -2.19
CA TYR A 65 -6.31 5.87 -1.08
C TYR A 65 -7.63 5.22 -1.52
N ILE A 66 -7.86 3.98 -1.10
CA ILE A 66 -9.04 3.21 -1.53
C ILE A 66 -10.06 3.18 -0.40
N PRO A 67 -11.31 3.63 -0.62
CA PRO A 67 -12.36 3.46 0.38
C PRO A 67 -12.61 1.98 0.66
N TYR A 68 -12.66 1.58 1.93
CA TYR A 68 -12.71 0.17 2.32
C TYR A 68 -13.99 -0.54 1.87
N PHE A 69 -15.10 0.19 1.73
CA PHE A 69 -16.38 -0.36 1.28
C PHE A 69 -16.36 -0.83 -0.18
N THR A 70 -15.34 -0.46 -0.96
CA THR A 70 -15.16 -0.98 -2.32
C THR A 70 -14.83 -2.48 -2.34
N ALA A 71 -14.27 -3.00 -1.24
CA ALA A 71 -13.85 -4.39 -1.09
C ALA A 71 -13.01 -4.94 -2.26
N LEU A 72 -12.20 -4.07 -2.89
CA LEU A 72 -11.36 -4.47 -4.00
C LEU A 72 -10.21 -5.34 -3.55
N VAL A 73 -10.19 -6.59 -4.02
CA VAL A 73 -9.07 -7.53 -3.82
C VAL A 73 -8.08 -7.53 -4.98
N SER A 74 -8.43 -6.85 -6.08
CA SER A 74 -7.61 -6.66 -7.26
C SER A 74 -7.66 -5.21 -7.74
N LEU A 75 -6.57 -4.70 -8.31
CA LEU A 75 -6.45 -3.34 -8.83
C LEU A 75 -6.10 -3.37 -10.32
N LEU A 76 -6.82 -2.61 -11.14
CA LEU A 76 -6.53 -2.40 -12.55
C LEU A 76 -5.99 -0.98 -12.75
N PRO A 77 -4.68 -0.79 -12.95
CA PRO A 77 -4.09 0.52 -13.04
C PRO A 77 -3.92 1.00 -14.49
N GLU A 78 -4.33 2.23 -14.76
CA GLU A 78 -3.87 3.01 -15.91
C GLU A 78 -2.65 3.85 -15.51
N ILE A 79 -1.62 3.86 -16.37
CA ILE A 79 -0.34 4.46 -16.04
C ILE A 79 0.12 5.33 -17.20
N ALA A 80 0.57 6.55 -16.90
CA ALA A 80 1.24 7.42 -17.85
C ALA A 80 2.71 7.61 -17.46
N VAL A 81 3.58 7.54 -18.46
CA VAL A 81 5.03 7.79 -18.36
C VAL A 81 5.48 8.72 -19.50
N PRO A 82 6.68 9.33 -19.42
CA PRO A 82 7.19 10.20 -20.49
C PRO A 82 7.25 9.51 -21.85
N VAL A 83 7.18 10.31 -22.91
CA VAL A 83 7.13 9.79 -24.29
C VAL A 83 8.38 8.95 -24.61
N GLY A 84 8.14 7.67 -24.91
CA GLY A 84 9.18 6.68 -25.23
C GLY A 84 9.88 6.08 -24.01
N ALA A 85 9.46 6.41 -22.80
CA ALA A 85 9.71 5.57 -21.63
C ALA A 85 8.77 4.35 -21.63
N THR A 86 9.14 3.31 -20.89
CA THR A 86 8.31 2.13 -20.64
C THR A 86 8.07 1.94 -19.14
N VAL A 87 7.02 1.21 -18.78
CA VAL A 87 6.72 0.86 -17.38
C VAL A 87 6.42 -0.62 -17.25
N THR A 88 6.96 -1.25 -16.20
CA THR A 88 6.72 -2.65 -15.84
C THR A 88 6.33 -2.75 -14.37
N PRO A 89 5.19 -3.38 -14.01
CA PRO A 89 4.15 -3.88 -14.91
C PRO A 89 3.55 -2.80 -15.81
N ALA A 90 3.09 -3.19 -16.99
CA ALA A 90 2.42 -2.26 -17.90
C ALA A 90 1.05 -1.84 -17.34
N GLY A 91 0.59 -0.64 -17.71
CA GLY A 91 -0.81 -0.26 -17.45
C GLY A 91 -1.77 -1.29 -18.04
N GLY A 92 -2.89 -1.53 -17.36
CA GLY A 92 -3.84 -2.61 -17.67
C GLY A 92 -3.44 -3.98 -17.14
N THR A 93 -2.27 -4.14 -16.52
CA THR A 93 -1.91 -5.39 -15.82
C THR A 93 -2.64 -5.45 -14.48
N LEU A 94 -3.49 -6.46 -14.29
CA LEU A 94 -4.23 -6.66 -13.05
C LEU A 94 -3.27 -7.01 -11.90
N ILE A 95 -3.33 -6.25 -10.81
CA ILE A 95 -2.72 -6.63 -9.54
C ILE A 95 -3.74 -7.47 -8.79
N GLU A 96 -3.50 -8.78 -8.71
CA GLU A 96 -4.38 -9.70 -7.99
C GLU A 96 -3.95 -9.88 -6.53
N ASN A 97 -4.93 -10.18 -5.67
CA ASN A 97 -4.75 -10.57 -4.27
C ASN A 97 -3.84 -9.62 -3.47
N TRP A 98 -3.90 -8.32 -3.77
CA TRP A 98 -3.03 -7.34 -3.13
C TRP A 98 -3.17 -7.29 -1.59
N PRO A 99 -4.36 -7.52 -0.96
CA PRO A 99 -4.45 -7.51 0.50
C PRO A 99 -3.59 -8.61 1.14
N PHE A 100 -3.60 -9.82 0.55
CA PHE A 100 -2.76 -10.92 1.04
C PHE A 100 -1.28 -10.64 0.82
N ARG A 101 -0.89 -10.14 -0.36
CA ARG A 101 0.50 -9.76 -0.66
C ARG A 101 1.02 -8.74 0.35
N MET A 102 0.23 -7.70 0.65
CA MET A 102 0.57 -6.71 1.68
C MET A 102 0.59 -7.30 3.08
N ALA A 103 -0.34 -8.20 3.41
CA ALA A 103 -0.31 -8.93 4.69
C ALA A 103 0.97 -9.76 4.84
N MET A 104 1.55 -10.22 3.73
CA MET A 104 2.85 -10.90 3.65
C MET A 104 4.04 -9.95 3.53
N GLU A 105 3.83 -8.64 3.67
CA GLU A 105 4.86 -7.60 3.55
C GLU A 105 5.58 -7.64 2.18
N GLU A 106 4.88 -8.12 1.14
CA GLU A 106 5.39 -8.18 -0.22
C GLU A 106 5.29 -6.81 -0.90
N ASP A 107 6.41 -6.35 -1.47
CA ASP A 107 6.45 -5.11 -2.23
C ASP A 107 5.87 -5.29 -3.64
N ILE A 108 4.94 -4.41 -3.99
CA ILE A 108 4.43 -4.27 -5.36
C ILE A 108 5.16 -3.10 -6.01
N LEU A 109 6.01 -3.40 -7.00
CA LEU A 109 6.89 -2.41 -7.63
C LEU A 109 6.48 -2.09 -9.06
N TYR A 110 6.57 -0.81 -9.43
CA TYR A 110 6.49 -0.32 -10.80
C TYR A 110 7.80 0.32 -11.21
N THR A 111 8.43 -0.18 -12.26
CA THR A 111 9.70 0.32 -12.76
C THR A 111 9.48 1.06 -14.07
N VAL A 112 9.80 2.36 -14.09
CA VAL A 112 9.80 3.19 -15.29
C VAL A 112 11.22 3.24 -15.86
N LYS A 113 11.38 2.96 -17.16
CA LYS A 113 12.65 2.99 -17.87
C LYS A 113 12.62 4.02 -19.00
N ASP A 114 13.59 4.92 -19.05
CA ASP A 114 13.70 5.88 -20.16
C ASP A 114 14.31 5.25 -21.43
N LYS A 115 14.38 6.04 -22.51
CA LYS A 115 14.96 5.62 -23.81
C LYS A 115 16.44 5.23 -23.71
N SER A 116 17.16 5.81 -22.76
CA SER A 116 18.59 5.55 -22.53
C SER A 116 18.82 4.32 -21.65
N GLY A 117 17.75 3.72 -21.11
CA GLY A 117 17.79 2.53 -20.27
C GLY A 117 17.91 2.82 -18.77
N ASN A 118 17.91 4.08 -18.33
CA ASN A 118 17.91 4.40 -16.89
C ASN A 118 16.53 4.05 -16.30
N ALA A 119 16.52 3.52 -15.08
CA ALA A 119 15.30 3.01 -14.45
C ALA A 119 15.05 3.65 -13.08
N THR A 120 13.78 3.89 -12.77
CA THR A 120 13.29 4.25 -11.43
C THR A 120 12.17 3.30 -11.03
N SER A 121 12.31 2.64 -9.89
CA SER A 121 11.25 1.81 -9.30
C SER A 121 10.46 2.60 -8.26
N TYR A 122 9.14 2.44 -8.28
CA TYR A 122 8.19 3.02 -7.34
C TYR A 122 7.48 1.89 -6.59
N LYS A 123 7.43 1.97 -5.26
CA LYS A 123 6.62 1.05 -4.44
C LYS A 123 5.18 1.53 -4.39
N LEU A 124 4.25 0.66 -4.76
CA LEU A 124 2.82 0.88 -4.57
C LEU A 124 2.47 0.71 -3.09
N VAL A 125 1.80 1.71 -2.53
CA VAL A 125 1.24 1.73 -1.19
C VAL A 125 -0.27 1.85 -1.34
N VAL A 126 -1.00 0.83 -0.92
CA VAL A 126 -2.46 0.87 -0.89
C VAL A 126 -2.89 1.24 0.52
N ASP A 127 -3.48 2.42 0.68
CA ASP A 127 -4.07 2.86 1.93
C ASP A 127 -5.58 2.72 1.85
N GLY A 128 -6.09 1.63 2.43
CA GLY A 128 -7.50 1.49 2.69
C GLY A 128 -7.92 2.50 3.75
N GLN A 129 -8.85 3.38 3.41
CA GLN A 129 -9.35 4.44 4.29
C GLN A 129 -10.23 3.86 5.42
N GLN A 130 -9.61 3.08 6.30
CA GLN A 130 -10.22 2.38 7.41
C GLN A 130 -9.40 2.62 8.69
N PRO A 131 -10.04 2.49 9.88
CA PRO A 131 -9.30 2.39 11.12
C PRO A 131 -8.42 1.14 11.16
N VAL A 132 -7.35 1.17 11.95
CA VAL A 132 -6.50 0.00 12.18
C VAL A 132 -7.31 -1.07 12.93
N PRO A 133 -7.37 -2.33 12.45
CA PRO A 133 -8.02 -3.41 13.18
C PRO A 133 -7.32 -3.62 14.52
N ALA A 134 -8.07 -3.98 15.54
CA ALA A 134 -7.51 -4.55 16.77
C ALA A 134 -7.87 -6.04 16.79
N ALA A 135 -6.98 -6.87 17.33
CA ALA A 135 -7.22 -8.29 17.50
C ALA A 135 -6.70 -8.74 18.86
N THR A 136 -7.49 -9.56 19.52
CA THR A 136 -7.15 -10.18 20.80
C THR A 136 -6.28 -11.40 20.55
N GLU A 137 -5.31 -11.64 21.43
CA GLU A 137 -4.52 -12.87 21.41
C GLU A 137 -5.42 -14.10 21.52
N VAL A 138 -5.11 -15.15 20.75
CA VAL A 138 -5.85 -16.42 20.75
C VAL A 138 -5.26 -17.46 21.72
N SER A 139 -4.10 -17.14 22.30
CA SER A 139 -3.37 -17.98 23.25
C SER A 139 -2.49 -17.12 24.15
N ALA A 140 -1.81 -17.75 25.12
CA ALA A 140 -0.85 -17.09 26.00
C ALA A 140 0.58 -17.58 25.71
N ALA A 141 1.59 -16.81 26.10
CA ALA A 141 2.99 -17.22 25.96
C ALA A 141 3.31 -18.54 26.68
N ALA A 142 2.70 -18.76 27.86
CA ALA A 142 2.90 -19.97 28.66
C ALA A 142 2.05 -21.16 28.20
N ASP A 143 0.99 -20.91 27.42
CA ASP A 143 0.04 -21.92 26.95
C ASP A 143 -0.32 -21.65 25.48
N PRO A 144 0.52 -22.11 24.54
CA PRO A 144 0.30 -21.89 23.12
C PRO A 144 -0.86 -22.75 22.62
N LEU A 145 -1.71 -22.17 21.77
CA LEU A 145 -2.80 -22.91 21.15
C LEU A 145 -2.22 -23.93 20.15
N VAL A 146 -2.47 -25.22 20.40
CA VAL A 146 -2.10 -26.34 19.53
C VAL A 146 -3.29 -26.74 18.66
N ILE A 147 -3.09 -26.73 17.35
CA ILE A 147 -4.09 -27.09 16.34
C ILE A 147 -3.69 -28.40 15.72
N GLN A 148 -4.43 -29.46 16.07
CA GLN A 148 -4.34 -30.74 15.38
C GLN A 148 -5.03 -30.60 14.02
N HIS A 149 -4.30 -30.90 12.95
CA HIS A 149 -4.78 -30.71 11.60
C HIS A 149 -4.57 -31.96 10.75
N ARG A 150 -5.58 -32.30 9.96
CA ARG A 150 -5.53 -33.34 8.94
C ARG A 150 -6.22 -32.80 7.67
N PRO A 151 -5.55 -32.81 6.50
CA PRO A 151 -6.18 -32.37 5.27
C PRO A 151 -7.48 -33.12 4.99
N LYS A 152 -8.47 -32.42 4.44
CA LYS A 152 -9.82 -32.93 4.13
C LYS A 152 -10.65 -33.36 5.35
N GLN A 153 -10.23 -33.02 6.56
CA GLN A 153 -11.04 -33.16 7.77
C GLN A 153 -11.30 -31.79 8.38
N GLN A 154 -12.45 -31.65 9.01
CA GLN A 154 -12.79 -30.43 9.72
C GLN A 154 -11.80 -30.23 10.87
N GLY A 155 -11.14 -29.07 10.88
CA GLY A 155 -10.18 -28.70 11.91
C GLY A 155 -10.83 -27.91 13.04
N LEU A 156 -9.98 -27.42 13.93
CA LEU A 156 -10.37 -26.43 14.93
C LEU A 156 -10.62 -25.07 14.28
N TYR A 157 -11.70 -24.39 14.70
CA TYR A 157 -11.92 -22.98 14.39
C TYR A 157 -11.05 -22.08 15.26
N ILE A 158 -10.29 -21.19 14.62
CA ILE A 158 -9.63 -20.09 15.31
C ILE A 158 -10.59 -18.91 15.31
N THR A 159 -11.05 -18.50 16.50
CA THR A 159 -11.92 -17.32 16.63
C THR A 159 -11.09 -16.10 16.99
N ILE A 160 -11.14 -15.09 16.14
CA ILE A 160 -10.55 -13.78 16.37
C ILE A 160 -11.63 -12.87 16.91
N SER A 161 -11.35 -12.20 18.03
CA SER A 161 -12.18 -11.12 18.57
C SER A 161 -11.38 -9.82 18.58
N GLY A 162 -12.03 -8.69 18.38
CA GLY A 162 -11.36 -7.39 18.29
C GLY A 162 -12.27 -6.26 17.87
N ASP A 163 -11.67 -5.23 17.28
CA ASP A 163 -12.33 -4.01 16.84
C ASP A 163 -11.95 -3.68 15.40
N ASN A 164 -12.77 -2.85 14.75
CA ASN A 164 -12.49 -2.30 13.42
C ASN A 164 -12.32 -3.38 12.33
N LEU A 165 -12.99 -4.53 12.50
CA LEU A 165 -13.05 -5.57 11.49
C LEU A 165 -14.11 -5.19 10.44
N ILE A 166 -13.79 -5.39 9.16
CA ILE A 166 -14.77 -5.23 8.09
C ILE A 166 -15.54 -6.56 7.93
N PRO A 167 -16.89 -6.56 7.94
CA PRO A 167 -17.69 -7.78 7.82
C PRO A 167 -17.74 -8.28 6.36
N ASN A 168 -16.59 -8.68 5.84
CA ASN A 168 -16.44 -9.17 4.47
C ASN A 168 -15.26 -10.14 4.38
N SER A 169 -15.56 -11.44 4.20
CA SER A 169 -14.56 -12.52 4.15
C SER A 169 -13.61 -12.48 2.97
N ASN A 170 -13.86 -11.66 1.95
CA ASN A 170 -12.93 -11.48 0.83
C ASN A 170 -11.76 -10.56 1.18
N ILE A 171 -11.94 -9.69 2.17
CA ILE A 171 -10.95 -8.67 2.56
C ILE A 171 -10.56 -8.76 4.03
N THR A 172 -11.32 -9.48 4.85
CA THR A 172 -10.99 -9.76 6.24
C THR A 172 -10.73 -11.23 6.43
N PHE A 173 -9.51 -11.57 6.84
CA PHE A 173 -9.04 -12.95 6.90
C PHE A 173 -7.89 -13.11 7.91
N LEU A 174 -7.63 -14.36 8.25
CA LEU A 174 -6.52 -14.77 9.11
C LEU A 174 -5.45 -15.45 8.25
N THR A 175 -4.18 -15.13 8.48
CA THR A 175 -3.06 -15.80 7.83
C THR A 175 -2.14 -16.41 8.87
N LEU A 176 -1.78 -17.67 8.68
CA LEU A 176 -0.69 -18.34 9.41
C LEU A 176 0.63 -18.07 8.67
N VAL A 177 1.63 -17.54 9.35
CA VAL A 177 2.96 -17.29 8.79
C VAL A 177 3.98 -18.16 9.52
N ASN A 178 4.63 -19.07 8.80
CA ASN A 178 5.64 -19.95 9.40
C ASN A 178 6.97 -19.20 9.64
N GLU A 179 7.92 -19.88 10.28
CA GLU A 179 9.25 -19.32 10.59
C GLU A 179 10.07 -18.96 9.33
N ALA A 180 9.76 -19.56 8.18
CA ALA A 180 10.37 -19.21 6.89
C ALA A 180 9.69 -18.01 6.19
N GLY A 181 8.67 -17.40 6.80
CA GLY A 181 7.91 -16.28 6.24
C GLY A 181 6.83 -16.69 5.22
N LYS A 182 6.60 -17.98 5.00
CA LYS A 182 5.54 -18.46 4.09
C LYS A 182 4.17 -18.33 4.77
N GLY A 183 3.27 -17.62 4.10
CA GLY A 183 1.88 -17.45 4.52
C GLY A 183 0.93 -18.54 4.03
N PHE A 184 -0.06 -18.85 4.86
CA PHE A 184 -1.19 -19.73 4.57
C PHE A 184 -2.46 -19.01 5.00
N GLN A 185 -3.24 -18.53 4.03
CA GLN A 185 -4.52 -17.87 4.30
C GLN A 185 -5.55 -18.90 4.76
N LEU A 186 -6.27 -18.59 5.83
CA LEU A 186 -7.38 -19.38 6.33
C LEU A 186 -8.68 -18.93 5.68
N VAL A 187 -9.66 -19.83 5.68
CA VAL A 187 -10.99 -19.56 5.13
C VAL A 187 -11.99 -19.26 6.25
N THR A 188 -12.92 -18.35 5.98
CA THR A 188 -14.06 -18.11 6.86
C THR A 188 -15.16 -19.14 6.55
N PRO A 189 -15.68 -19.90 7.53
CA PRO A 189 -16.77 -20.84 7.29
C PRO A 189 -18.04 -20.11 6.81
N THR A 190 -18.72 -20.66 5.82
CA THR A 190 -19.91 -20.02 5.20
C THR A 190 -21.07 -19.82 6.17
N ASN A 191 -21.17 -20.66 7.20
CA ASN A 191 -22.18 -20.58 8.26
C ASN A 191 -21.76 -19.68 9.45
N MET A 192 -20.56 -19.09 9.41
CA MET A 192 -20.02 -18.21 10.45
C MET A 192 -19.52 -16.90 9.83
N PRO A 193 -20.43 -16.03 9.33
CA PRO A 193 -20.04 -14.78 8.69
C PRO A 193 -19.28 -13.88 9.66
N ILE A 194 -18.39 -13.06 9.08
CA ILE A 194 -17.61 -12.05 9.80
C ILE A 194 -18.55 -10.93 10.28
N ASP A 195 -18.41 -10.53 11.54
CA ASP A 195 -18.99 -9.29 12.06
C ASP A 195 -17.89 -8.27 12.42
N TYR A 196 -18.29 -7.09 12.88
CA TYR A 196 -17.36 -5.98 13.16
C TYR A 196 -16.43 -6.22 14.37
N LYS A 197 -16.70 -7.26 15.16
CA LYS A 197 -16.03 -7.57 16.43
C LYS A 197 -15.40 -8.95 16.45
N ARG A 198 -15.83 -9.88 15.60
CA ARG A 198 -15.32 -11.25 15.59
C ARG A 198 -15.48 -11.93 14.23
N PHE A 199 -14.61 -12.90 14.00
CA PHE A 199 -14.81 -13.95 13.00
C PHE A 199 -14.12 -15.24 13.40
N SER A 200 -14.60 -16.34 12.83
CA SER A 200 -13.93 -17.63 12.92
C SER A 200 -13.27 -17.95 11.59
N ALA A 201 -12.09 -18.57 11.65
CA ALA A 201 -11.36 -19.02 10.49
C ALA A 201 -10.87 -20.45 10.69
N GLU A 202 -10.82 -21.22 9.62
CA GLU A 202 -10.29 -22.59 9.63
C GLU A 202 -9.24 -22.79 8.56
N ILE A 203 -8.36 -23.76 8.80
CA ILE A 203 -7.38 -24.18 7.82
C ILE A 203 -8.14 -24.80 6.64
N PRO A 204 -7.89 -24.38 5.38
CA PRO A 204 -8.58 -24.90 4.20
C PRO A 204 -8.46 -26.43 4.10
N ALA A 205 -9.49 -27.09 3.58
CA ALA A 205 -9.51 -28.55 3.46
C ALA A 205 -8.40 -29.11 2.53
N ASP A 206 -7.93 -28.31 1.58
CA ASP A 206 -6.90 -28.64 0.58
C ASP A 206 -5.46 -28.27 1.00
N SER A 207 -5.25 -27.95 2.27
CA SER A 207 -4.00 -27.56 2.96
C SER A 207 -2.83 -28.58 2.94
N THR A 208 -2.75 -29.44 1.92
CA THR A 208 -1.70 -30.47 1.73
C THR A 208 -0.26 -29.96 1.83
N GLY A 209 -0.03 -28.65 1.64
CA GLY A 209 1.27 -27.99 1.76
C GLY A 209 1.54 -27.29 3.09
N LEU A 210 0.68 -27.44 4.11
CA LEU A 210 0.85 -26.85 5.44
C LEU A 210 1.69 -27.80 6.34
N PRO A 211 2.94 -27.47 6.69
CA PRO A 211 3.73 -28.33 7.59
C PRO A 211 3.34 -28.16 9.06
N SER A 212 3.71 -29.12 9.91
CA SER A 212 3.73 -28.91 11.37
C SER A 212 4.73 -27.81 11.72
N GLY A 213 4.48 -27.07 12.80
CA GLY A 213 5.41 -26.05 13.27
C GLY A 213 4.74 -24.89 14.00
N LYS A 214 5.54 -23.87 14.32
CA LYS A 214 5.06 -22.63 14.92
C LYS A 214 4.66 -21.63 13.85
N TYR A 215 3.54 -20.95 14.09
CA TYR A 215 3.00 -19.95 13.17
C TYR A 215 2.63 -18.69 13.90
N THR A 216 3.09 -17.56 13.37
CA THR A 216 2.56 -16.24 13.70
C THR A 216 1.19 -16.09 13.06
N LEU A 217 0.23 -15.50 13.77
CA LEU A 217 -1.06 -15.12 13.19
C LEU A 217 -1.02 -13.67 12.74
N ARG A 218 -1.48 -13.42 11.52
CA ARG A 218 -1.73 -12.09 10.98
C ARG A 218 -3.22 -11.94 10.70
N VAL A 219 -3.86 -11.01 11.40
CA VAL A 219 -5.26 -10.63 11.17
C VAL A 219 -5.26 -9.48 10.19
N THR A 220 -5.77 -9.71 8.99
CA THR A 220 -5.88 -8.68 7.96
C THR A 220 -7.34 -8.25 7.84
N SER A 221 -7.54 -6.94 7.81
CA SER A 221 -8.81 -6.32 7.42
C SER A 221 -8.47 -5.32 6.31
N PHE A 222 -8.85 -5.64 5.09
CA PHE A 222 -8.54 -4.91 3.86
C PHE A 222 -7.05 -4.56 3.73
N SER A 223 -6.67 -3.28 3.80
CA SER A 223 -5.28 -2.83 3.66
C SER A 223 -4.44 -2.84 4.96
N LYS A 224 -5.02 -3.23 6.09
CA LYS A 224 -4.36 -3.14 7.40
C LYS A 224 -4.22 -4.55 7.98
N THR A 225 -3.09 -4.81 8.61
CA THR A 225 -2.78 -6.10 9.21
C THR A 225 -2.23 -5.91 10.62
N VAL A 226 -2.73 -6.71 11.56
CA VAL A 226 -2.18 -6.84 12.91
C VAL A 226 -1.54 -8.21 13.07
N LYS A 227 -0.33 -8.22 13.62
CA LYS A 227 0.38 -9.43 14.00
C LYS A 227 0.07 -9.75 15.46
N LEU A 228 -0.43 -10.96 15.73
CA LEU A 228 -0.55 -11.46 17.10
C LEU A 228 0.83 -11.87 17.64
N SER A 229 1.04 -11.65 18.93
CA SER A 229 2.33 -11.83 19.61
C SER A 229 2.57 -13.29 19.97
N HIS A 230 1.51 -14.03 20.33
CA HIS A 230 1.64 -15.44 20.69
C HIS A 230 1.42 -16.34 19.47
N PRO A 231 2.40 -17.21 19.13
CA PRO A 231 2.25 -18.12 18.02
C PRO A 231 1.29 -19.27 18.36
N VAL A 232 0.69 -19.84 17.32
CA VAL A 232 0.01 -21.15 17.39
C VAL A 232 0.94 -22.25 16.92
N ILE A 233 0.67 -23.47 17.36
CA ILE A 233 1.39 -24.67 16.92
C ILE A 233 0.45 -25.48 16.02
N ILE A 234 0.86 -25.72 14.78
CA ILE A 234 0.19 -26.69 13.91
C ILE A 234 0.83 -28.05 14.12
N GLN A 235 0.01 -29.05 14.42
CA GLN A 235 0.40 -30.45 14.51
C GLN A 235 -0.33 -31.24 13.43
N GLN A 236 0.37 -31.61 12.36
CA GLN A 236 -0.16 -32.51 11.34
C GLN A 236 -0.38 -33.90 11.95
N LEU A 237 -1.60 -34.40 11.84
CA LEU A 237 -1.92 -35.78 12.19
C LEU A 237 -1.51 -36.67 11.03
N THR A 238 -0.57 -37.59 11.28
CA THR A 238 -0.30 -38.69 10.34
C THR A 238 -1.53 -39.58 10.20
N LYS A 239 -1.60 -40.33 9.10
CA LYS A 239 -2.74 -41.20 8.79
C LYS A 239 -3.15 -42.10 9.95
#